data_AF-A0A850GC80-F1
#
_entry.id   AF-A0A850GC80-F1
#
_cell.length_a   1.000
_cell.length_b   1.000
_cell.length_c   1.000
_cell.angle_alpha   90.00
_cell.angle_beta   90.00
_cell.angle_gamma   90.00
#
_symmetry.space_group_name_H-M   'P 1'
#
loop_
_entity.id
_entity.type
_entity.pdbx_description
1 polymer ?
#
loop_
_entity_poly.entity_id
_entity_poly.type
_entity_poly.pdbx_seq_one_letter_code
_entity_poly.pdbx_strand_id
1 'polypeptide(L)' 'MNDKAKTRAGECPHAYGCALFPILRASSAMEYWTQAYCTGDYGRCARFETLSKGLAVPPNLLPNGKKI' A
#
# COMPACT_ATOMS: atom_id res chain seq x y z
N MET A 1 24.67 21.58 -2.37
CA MET A 1 23.76 21.00 -3.37
C MET A 1 22.66 20.25 -2.63
N ASN A 2 21.41 20.56 -2.98
CA ASN A 2 20.19 19.97 -2.42
C ASN A 2 19.89 18.66 -3.14
N ASP A 3 20.02 17.52 -2.47
CA ASP A 3 19.53 16.25 -3.00
C ASP A 3 18.46 15.71 -2.07
N LYS A 4 17.21 16.00 -2.46
CA LYS A 4 16.00 15.49 -1.82
C LYS A 4 16.08 13.97 -1.72
N ALA A 5 15.74 13.46 -0.54
CA ALA A 5 15.44 12.07 -0.23
C ALA A 5 14.83 11.35 -1.42
N LYS A 6 15.68 10.64 -2.18
CA LYS A 6 15.27 9.80 -3.29
C LYS A 6 14.91 8.43 -2.70
N THR A 7 13.78 8.36 -2.03
CA THR A 7 13.13 7.09 -1.71
C THR A 7 12.92 6.37 -3.04
N ARG A 8 13.64 5.27 -3.27
CA ARG A 8 13.48 4.49 -4.50
C ARG A 8 12.03 4.03 -4.57
N ALA A 9 11.41 4.19 -5.74
CA ALA A 9 10.05 3.74 -6.04
C ALA A 9 9.85 2.20 -5.97
N GLY A 10 10.76 1.45 -5.33
CA GLY A 10 10.77 -0.01 -5.26
C GLY A 10 10.48 -0.60 -3.88
N GLU A 11 10.53 0.17 -2.80
CA GLU A 11 10.35 -0.37 -1.46
C GLU A 11 9.20 0.34 -0.77
N CYS A 12 8.02 -0.25 -0.92
CA CYS A 12 6.88 0.08 -0.08
C CYS A 12 7.12 -0.53 1.30
N PRO A 13 7.42 0.27 2.34
CA PRO A 13 7.76 -0.27 3.66
C PRO A 13 6.61 -1.09 4.26
N HIS A 14 5.39 -0.89 3.76
CA HIS A 14 4.18 -1.59 4.18
C HIS A 14 3.75 -2.72 3.23
N ALA A 15 4.46 -2.95 2.12
CA ALA A 15 4.17 -4.09 1.24
C ALA A 15 4.64 -5.42 1.83
N TYR A 16 5.69 -5.40 2.65
CA TYR A 16 6.18 -6.57 3.36
C TYR A 16 5.12 -6.99 4.39
N GLY A 17 4.37 -8.06 4.09
CA GLY A 17 3.24 -8.54 4.89
C GLY A 17 1.85 -8.23 4.32
N CYS A 18 1.74 -7.57 3.16
CA CYS A 18 0.45 -7.37 2.52
C CYS A 18 0.00 -8.62 1.75
N ALA A 19 -0.97 -9.37 2.28
CA ALA A 19 -1.55 -10.55 1.62
C ALA A 19 -2.13 -10.28 0.23
N LEU A 20 -2.43 -9.01 -0.09
CA LEU A 20 -2.96 -8.57 -1.37
C LEU A 20 -1.85 -8.29 -2.40
N PHE A 21 -0.60 -8.08 -1.98
CA PHE A 21 0.51 -7.79 -2.89
C PHE A 21 0.73 -8.89 -3.95
N PRO A 22 0.65 -10.20 -3.63
CA PRO A 22 0.74 -11.26 -4.62
C PRO A 22 -0.39 -11.28 -5.66
N ILE A 23 -1.58 -10.78 -5.29
CA ILE A 23 -2.75 -10.70 -6.16
C ILE A 23 -2.61 -9.48 -7.08
N LEU A 24 -2.19 -8.36 -6.52
CA LEU A 24 -2.09 -7.09 -7.23
C LEU A 24 -0.92 -7.06 -8.22
N ARG A 25 0.21 -7.71 -7.90
CA ARG A 25 1.34 -7.88 -8.84
C ARG A 25 0.98 -8.67 -10.09
N ALA A 26 -0.04 -9.52 -10.00
CA ALA A 26 -0.56 -10.28 -11.14
C ALA A 26 -1.57 -9.48 -11.97
N SER A 27 -1.91 -8.25 -11.54
CA SER A 27 -2.89 -7.37 -12.19
C SER A 27 -2.22 -6.10 -12.71
N SER A 28 -2.81 -5.47 -13.73
CA SER A 28 -2.44 -4.12 -14.17
C SER A 28 -2.72 -3.03 -13.13
N ALA A 29 -3.35 -3.36 -11.99
CA ALA A 29 -3.67 -2.43 -10.91
C ALA A 29 -2.47 -2.11 -9.99
N MET A 30 -1.28 -2.68 -10.25
CA MET A 30 -0.11 -2.52 -9.40
C MET A 30 0.36 -1.06 -9.28
N GLU A 31 0.25 -0.28 -10.36
CA GLU A 31 0.69 1.12 -10.38
C GLU A 31 -0.23 2.01 -9.52
N TYR A 32 -1.55 1.84 -9.68
CA TYR A 32 -2.56 2.49 -8.83
C TYR A 32 -2.38 2.11 -7.35
N TRP A 33 -2.13 0.83 -7.07
CA TRP A 33 -1.93 0.37 -5.71
C TRP A 33 -0.68 0.96 -5.08
N THR A 34 0.42 0.99 -5.83
CA THR A 34 1.69 1.56 -5.38
C THR A 34 1.52 3.06 -5.09
N GLN A 35 0.80 3.79 -5.93
CA GLN A 35 0.45 5.19 -5.62
C GLN A 35 -0.44 5.33 -4.38
N ALA A 36 -1.49 4.52 -4.24
CA ALA A 36 -2.43 4.64 -3.12
C ALA A 36 -1.86 4.19 -1.77
N TYR A 37 -0.92 3.24 -1.77
CA TYR A 37 -0.44 2.58 -0.55
C TYR A 37 1.03 2.84 -0.21
N CYS A 38 1.86 3.14 -1.20
CA CYS A 38 3.32 3.15 -1.04
C CYS A 38 3.96 4.52 -1.28
N THR A 39 3.54 5.24 -2.32
CA THR A 39 4.18 6.49 -2.74
C THR A 39 3.30 7.74 -2.61
N GLY A 40 2.00 7.58 -2.38
CA GLY A 40 1.04 8.68 -2.16
C GLY A 40 0.70 8.90 -0.69
N ASP A 41 -0.45 9.53 -0.41
CA ASP A 41 -0.96 9.75 0.94
C ASP A 41 -1.46 8.43 1.57
N TYR A 42 -0.53 7.59 2.00
CA TYR A 42 -0.79 6.30 2.62
C TYR A 42 -1.64 6.41 3.89
N GLY A 43 -1.70 7.59 4.53
CA GLY A 43 -2.60 7.86 5.65
C GLY A 43 -4.08 7.71 5.30
N ARG A 44 -4.45 7.84 4.01
CA ARG A 44 -5.81 7.60 3.51
C ARG A 44 -6.07 6.15 3.12
N CYS A 45 -5.05 5.28 3.18
CA CYS A 45 -5.26 3.89 2.87
C CYS A 45 -5.92 3.18 4.05
N ALA A 46 -7.10 2.62 3.82
CA ALA A 46 -7.83 1.87 4.84
C ALA A 46 -7.04 0.66 5.38
N ARG A 47 -6.19 0.04 4.55
CA ARG A 47 -5.29 -1.06 4.99
C ARG A 47 -4.23 -0.56 5.96
N PHE A 48 -3.59 0.57 5.64
CA PHE A 48 -2.57 1.17 6.50
C PHE A 48 -3.19 1.69 7.80
N GLU A 49 -4.36 2.31 7.72
CA GLU A 49 -5.12 2.74 8.90
C GLU A 49 -5.48 1.56 9.81
N THR A 50 -5.93 0.44 9.23
CA THR A 50 -6.26 -0.78 9.98
C THR A 50 -5.02 -1.34 10.69
N LEU A 51 -3.89 -1.44 9.99
CA LEU A 51 -2.61 -1.86 10.59
C LEU A 51 -2.15 -0.91 11.69
N SER A 52 -2.25 0.40 11.47
CA SER A 52 -1.82 1.43 12.42
C SER A 52 -2.65 1.41 13.71
N LYS A 53 -3.88 0.90 13.64
CA LYS A 53 -4.74 0.65 14.81
C LYS A 53 -4.43 -0.68 15.52
N GLY A 54 -3.45 -1.45 15.04
CA GLY A 54 -3.12 -2.78 15.57
C GLY A 54 -4.15 -3.85 15.22
N LEU A 55 -5.03 -3.59 14.25
CA LEU A 55 -6.08 -4.52 13.83
C LEU A 55 -5.58 -5.44 12.72
N ALA A 56 -6.13 -6.66 12.67
CA ALA A 56 -5.90 -7.58 11.56
C ALA A 56 -6.52 -7.02 10.29
N VAL A 57 -5.75 -6.96 9.20
CA VAL A 57 -6.24 -6.46 7.91
C VAL A 57 -7.02 -7.56 7.20
N PRO A 58 -8.31 -7.34 6.85
CA PRO A 58 -9.04 -8.31 6.07
C PRO A 58 -8.34 -8.57 4.73
N PRO A 59 -8.23 -9.84 4.29
CA PRO A 59 -7.53 -10.19 3.05
C PRO A 59 -8.21 -9.61 1.80
N ASN A 60 -9.51 -9.28 1.88
CA ASN A 60 -10.27 -8.68 0.80
C ASN A 60 -10.41 -7.15 0.90
N LEU A 61 -9.81 -6.49 1.91
CA LEU A 61 -9.86 -5.04 2.05
C LEU A 61 -8.93 -4.36 1.05
N LEU A 62 -9.50 -3.58 0.13
CA LEU A 62 -8.78 -2.75 -0.83
C LEU A 62 -8.23 -1.47 -0.19
N PRO A 63 -7.25 -0.80 -0.83
CA PRO A 63 -6.68 0.44 -0.30
C PRO A 63 -7.68 1.57 -0.08
N ASN A 64 -8.73 1.62 -0.89
CA ASN A 64 -9.80 2.62 -0.83
C ASN A 64 -10.89 2.28 0.21
N GLY A 65 -10.71 1.23 1.02
CA GLY A 65 -11.68 0.81 2.04
C GLY A 65 -12.81 -0.09 1.53
N LYS A 66 -12.90 -0.33 0.21
CA LYS A 66 -13.86 -1.29 -0.34
C LYS A 66 -13.39 -2.73 -0.10
N LYS A 67 -14.33 -3.67 -0.13
CA LYS A 67 -14.04 -5.11 -0.09
C LYS A 67 -14.33 -5.72 -1.45
N ILE A 68 -13.54 -6.72 -1.83
CA ILE A 68 -13.87 -7.62 -2.96
C ILE A 68 -14.52 -8.90 -2.47
#